data_AF-A0A842NXY8-F1
#
_entry.id   AF-A0A842NXY8-F1
#
_cell.length_a   1.000
_cell.length_b   1.000
_cell.length_c   1.000
_cell.angle_alpha   90.00
_cell.angle_beta   90.00
_cell.angle_gamma   90.00
#
_symmetry.space_group_name_H-M   'P 1'
#
loop_
_entity.id
_entity.type
_entity.pdbx_description
1 polymer ?
#
loop_
_entity_poly.entity_id
_entity_poly.type
_entity_poly.pdbx_seq_one_letter_code
_entity_poly.pdbx_strand_id
1 'polypeptide(L)' 'LADSTAEHHPYWALLYNCSQISKTILEKWNDDLTEEDLSEIRWMISELENSCNKLKNKVDQDSKDK' A
#
# COMPACT_ATOMS: atom_id res chain seq x y z
N LEU A 1 11.02 17.38 -2.85
CA LEU A 1 11.23 17.10 -4.30
C LEU A 1 11.36 15.60 -4.56
N ALA A 2 12.15 14.86 -3.78
CA ALA A 2 12.23 13.39 -3.93
C ALA A 2 10.90 12.67 -3.60
N ASP A 3 10.23 13.02 -2.49
CA ASP A 3 8.95 12.41 -2.10
C ASP A 3 7.85 12.64 -3.15
N SER A 4 7.73 13.86 -3.68
CA SER A 4 6.72 14.19 -4.70
C SER A 4 6.91 13.45 -6.01
N THR A 5 8.14 13.16 -6.42
CA THR A 5 8.39 12.37 -7.65
C THR A 5 8.15 10.88 -7.40
N ALA A 6 8.50 10.39 -6.20
CA ALA A 6 8.27 9.00 -5.81
C ALA A 6 6.77 8.69 -5.70
N GLU A 7 5.95 9.63 -5.20
CA GLU A 7 4.49 9.50 -5.09
C GLU A 7 3.77 9.22 -6.42
N HIS A 8 4.35 9.69 -7.53
CA HIS A 8 3.80 9.43 -8.87
C HIS A 8 4.20 8.07 -9.45
N HIS A 9 5.09 7.32 -8.79
CA HIS A 9 5.51 6.01 -9.28
C HIS A 9 4.36 4.98 -9.14
N PRO A 10 4.09 4.13 -10.15
CA PRO A 10 2.97 3.18 -10.13
C PRO A 10 2.96 2.21 -8.93
N TYR A 11 4.14 1.90 -8.39
CA TYR A 11 4.30 1.00 -7.24
C TYR A 11 4.40 1.73 -5.89
N TRP A 12 4.36 3.07 -5.87
CA TRP A 12 4.53 3.85 -4.65
C TRP A 12 3.49 3.51 -3.59
N ALA A 13 2.21 3.46 -3.98
CA ALA A 13 1.12 3.15 -3.06
C ALA A 13 1.29 1.77 -2.40
N LEU A 14 1.88 0.79 -3.11
CA LEU A 14 2.19 -0.52 -2.54
C LEU A 14 3.31 -0.41 -1.50
N LEU A 15 4.42 0.23 -1.85
CA LEU A 15 5.56 0.41 -0.96
C LEU A 15 5.20 1.20 0.29
N TYR A 16 4.46 2.29 0.12
CA TYR A 16 4.03 3.15 1.22
C TYR A 16 3.15 2.41 2.21
N ASN A 17 2.08 1.76 1.75
CA ASN A 17 1.17 1.04 2.65
C ASN A 17 1.86 -0.13 3.35
N CYS A 18 2.73 -0.90 2.67
CA CYS A 18 3.55 -1.94 3.33
C CYS A 18 4.47 -1.37 4.41
N SER A 19 5.08 -0.21 4.15
CA SER A 19 5.94 0.49 5.12
C SER A 19 5.15 0.96 6.34
N GLN A 20 3.96 1.54 6.15
CA GLN A 20 3.11 1.97 7.24
C GLN A 20 2.62 0.79 8.11
N ILE A 21 2.18 -0.32 7.51
CA ILE A 21 1.82 -1.54 8.27
C ILE A 21 3.02 -2.03 9.08
N SER A 22 4.20 -2.10 8.46
CA SER A 22 5.43 -2.53 9.16
C SER A 22 5.77 -1.61 10.32
N LYS A 23 5.60 -0.29 10.14
CA LYS A 23 5.81 0.72 11.17
C LYS A 23 4.85 0.52 12.35
N THR A 24 3.55 0.42 12.10
CA THR A 24 2.54 0.20 13.15
C THR A 24 2.84 -1.05 13.97
N ILE A 25 3.19 -2.16 13.31
CA ILE A 25 3.55 -3.42 13.99
C ILE A 25 4.82 -3.27 14.84
N LEU A 26 5.85 -2.58 14.32
CA LEU A 26 7.11 -2.38 15.04
C LEU A 26 6.94 -1.44 16.24
N GLU A 27 6.14 -0.39 16.12
CA GLU A 27 5.84 0.55 17.21
C GLU A 27 5.11 -0.14 18.36
N LYS A 28 4.27 -1.13 18.06
CA LYS A 28 3.50 -1.92 19.03
C LYS A 28 4.13 -3.27 19.36
N TRP A 29 5.38 -3.52 18.98
CA TRP A 29 5.97 -4.86 19.06
C TRP A 29 5.92 -5.52 20.45
N ASN A 30 6.00 -4.72 21.52
CA ASN A 30 5.97 -5.21 22.91
C ASN A 30 4.60 -4.97 23.60
N ASP A 31 3.63 -4.41 22.88
CA ASP A 31 2.29 -4.08 23.37
C ASP A 31 1.23 -4.87 22.59
N ASP A 32 -0.01 -4.86 23.06
CA ASP A 32 -1.12 -5.40 22.28
C ASP A 32 -1.56 -4.41 21.20
N LEU A 33 -1.85 -4.91 19.99
CA LEU A 33 -2.50 -4.12 18.95
C LEU A 33 -3.94 -3.81 19.39
N THR A 34 -4.28 -2.52 19.38
CA THR A 34 -5.63 -2.06 19.68
C THR A 34 -6.56 -2.27 18.48
N GLU A 35 -7.86 -2.17 18.70
CA GLU A 35 -8.85 -2.23 17.61
C GLU A 35 -8.65 -1.10 16.59
N GLU A 36 -8.15 0.06 17.03
CA GLU A 36 -7.80 1.18 16.16
C GLU A 36 -6.61 0.81 15.27
N ASP A 37 -5.53 0.28 15.85
CA ASP A 37 -4.35 -0.19 15.09
C ASP A 37 -4.75 -1.25 14.04
N LEU A 38 -5.62 -2.19 14.43
CA LEU A 38 -6.14 -3.22 13.52
C LEU A 38 -7.02 -2.64 12.41
N SER A 39 -7.82 -1.62 12.72
CA SER A 39 -8.67 -0.92 11.75
C SER A 39 -7.82 -0.17 10.72
N GLU A 40 -6.75 0.51 11.16
CA GLU A 40 -5.80 1.16 10.27
C GLU A 40 -5.08 0.16 9.37
N ILE A 41 -4.58 -0.96 9.93
CA ILE A 41 -3.95 -2.03 9.14
C ILE A 41 -4.91 -2.58 8.09
N ARG A 42 -6.19 -2.81 8.43
CA ARG A 42 -7.20 -3.27 7.47
C ARG A 42 -7.45 -2.26 6.36
N TRP A 43 -7.49 -0.97 6.69
CA TRP A 43 -7.62 0.08 5.69
C TRP A 43 -6.41 0.10 4.73
N MET A 44 -5.18 0.01 5.25
CA MET A 44 -3.96 -0.08 4.43
C MET A 44 -3.95 -1.31 3.52
N ILE A 45 -4.43 -2.47 4.00
CA ILE A 45 -4.59 -3.68 3.17
C ILE A 45 -5.58 -3.45 2.03
N SER A 46 -6.68 -2.73 2.29
CA SER A 46 -7.66 -2.40 1.25
C SER A 46 -7.06 -1.50 0.17
N GLU A 47 -6.20 -0.56 0.56
CA GLU A 47 -5.45 0.28 -0.37
C GLU A 47 -4.38 -0.50 -1.16
N LEU A 48 -3.74 -1.51 -0.55
CA LEU A 48 -2.86 -2.45 -1.26
C LEU A 48 -3.62 -3.22 -2.34
N GLU A 49 -4.79 -3.78 -2.01
CA GLU A 49 -5.62 -4.51 -2.96
C GLU A 49 -6.08 -3.62 -4.12
N ASN A 50 -6.55 -2.41 -3.82
CA ASN A 50 -6.94 -1.42 -4.82
C ASN A 50 -5.77 -1.06 -5.76
N SER A 51 -4.57 -0.90 -5.19
CA SER A 51 -3.36 -0.61 -5.96
C SER A 51 -2.98 -1.76 -6.90
N CYS A 52 -3.04 -3.01 -6.43
CA CYS A 52 -2.82 -4.19 -7.25
C CYS A 52 -3.84 -4.29 -8.41
N ASN A 53 -5.12 -4.03 -8.13
CA ASN A 53 -6.17 -4.06 -9.15
C ASN A 53 -5.94 -3.01 -10.24
N LYS A 54 -5.54 -1.79 -9.87
CA LYS A 54 -5.17 -0.73 -10.84
C LYS A 54 -4.00 -1.14 -11.73
N LEU A 55 -2.99 -1.82 -11.17
CA LEU A 55 -1.83 -2.29 -11.94
C LEU A 55 -2.21 -3.43 -12.89
N LYS A 56 -3.03 -4.37 -12.44
CA LYS A 56 -3.54 -5.46 -13.29
C LYS A 56 -4.30 -4.91 -14.51
N ASN A 57 -5.18 -3.94 -14.29
CA ASN A 57 -5.92 -3.30 -15.39
C ASN A 57 -5.00 -2.64 -16.44
N LYS A 58 -3.86 -2.08 -16.02
CA LYS A 58 -2.86 -1.52 -16.95
C LYS A 58 -2.16 -2.61 -17.76
N VAL A 59 -1.75 -3.70 -17.11
CA VAL A 59 -1.12 -4.85 -17.79
C VAL A 59 -2.08 -5.47 -18.82
N ASP A 60 -3.36 -5.58 -18.49
CA ASP A 60 -4.38 -6.11 -19.39
C ASP A 60 -4.68 -5.18 -20.58
N GLN A 61 -4.49 -3.86 -20.43
CA GLN A 61 -4.59 -2.88 -21.52
C GLN A 61 -3.35 -2.94 -22.44
N ASP A 62 -2.15 -2.92 -21.87
CA ASP A 62 -0.88 -2.99 -22.64
C ASP A 62 -0.77 -4.29 -23.47
N SER A 63 -1.43 -5.37 -23.02
CA SER A 63 -1.46 -6.64 -23.73
C SER A 63 -2.45 -6.68 -24.91
N LYS A 64 -3.46 -5.79 -24.93
CA LYS A 64 -4.47 -5.71 -25.99
C LYS A 64 -4.08 -4.75 -27.12
N ASP A 65 -3.19 -3.81 -26.82
CA ASP A 65 -2.69 -2.82 -27.78
C ASP A 65 -1.45 -3.31 -28.57
N LYS A 66 -1.04 -4.58 -28.38
CA LYS A 66 0.06 -5.28 -29.06
C LYS A 66 -0.47 -6.34 -30.03
#